data_AF-A0A4Q5QLZ6-F1
#
_entry.id   AF-A0A4Q5QLZ6-F1
#
_cell.length_a   1.000
_cell.length_b   1.000
_cell.length_c   1.000
_cell.angle_alpha   90.00
_cell.angle_beta   90.00
_cell.angle_gamma   90.00
#
_symmetry.space_group_name_H-M   'P 1'
#
loop_
_entity.id
_entity.type
_entity.pdbx_description
1 polymer ?
#
loop_
_entity_poly.entity_id
_entity_poly.type
_entity_poly.pdbx_seq_one_letter_code
_entity_poly.pdbx_strand_id
1 'polypeptide(L)'
;MKNYSLLLVALLAAGQASAQAVVTGKTLPYPATRKVDTVTTYFGTKVPDPYRWLQNDQAADTKAWVTAENQVTQDYLAKIPYREAIRTRLTKLWNYEKYSAPR
;
A
#
# COMPACT_ATOMS: atom_id res chain seq x y z
N MET A 1 9.83 -3.36 72.40
CA MET A 1 8.43 -2.91 72.53
C MET A 1 7.95 -2.44 71.17
N LYS A 2 6.89 -3.09 70.67
CA LYS A 2 6.07 -2.87 69.47
C LYS A 2 6.54 -1.84 68.42
N ASN A 3 6.98 -2.36 67.28
CA ASN A 3 7.23 -1.69 66.01
C ASN A 3 5.97 -1.74 65.12
N TYR A 4 5.16 -0.68 65.19
CA TYR A 4 4.09 -0.41 64.21
C TYR A 4 4.39 0.90 63.50
N SER A 5 5.04 0.82 62.34
CA SER A 5 4.94 1.86 61.32
C SER A 5 5.46 1.31 60.00
N LEU A 6 4.68 1.58 58.95
CA LEU A 6 4.89 1.20 57.55
C LEU A 6 4.27 -0.14 57.11
N LEU A 7 3.02 -0.36 57.52
CA LEU A 7 2.00 -0.88 56.61
C LEU A 7 1.73 0.19 55.54
N LEU A 8 2.30 0.06 54.33
CA LEU A 8 1.77 0.58 53.04
C LEU A 8 2.78 0.40 51.88
N VAL A 9 3.39 -0.77 51.74
CA VAL A 9 4.17 -1.12 50.54
C VAL A 9 3.72 -2.49 50.05
N ALA A 10 2.55 -2.56 49.42
CA ALA A 10 2.14 -3.65 48.53
C ALA A 10 0.74 -3.38 47.98
N LEU A 11 0.51 -2.23 47.34
CA LEU A 11 -0.65 -2.07 46.45
C LEU A 11 -0.13 -2.06 45.02
N LEU A 12 -0.10 -3.25 44.44
CA LEU A 12 -0.27 -3.54 43.01
C LEU A 12 0.21 -2.43 42.04
N ALA A 13 1.53 -2.35 41.81
CA ALA A 13 2.05 -1.83 40.55
C ALA A 13 1.99 -2.95 39.49
N ALA A 14 0.79 -3.48 39.24
CA ALA A 14 0.50 -4.42 38.16
C ALA A 14 -0.51 -3.76 37.20
N GLY A 15 -0.13 -2.60 36.67
CA GLY A 15 -0.93 -1.80 35.74
C GLY A 15 -0.23 -1.72 34.39
N GLN A 16 -0.28 -2.82 33.64
CA GLN A 16 -0.22 -2.90 32.19
C GLN A 16 0.72 -1.91 31.47
N ALA A 17 1.98 -2.31 31.33
CA ALA A 17 2.77 -1.87 30.18
C ALA A 17 2.19 -2.58 28.94
N SER A 18 1.17 -1.97 28.33
CA SER A 18 0.74 -2.32 26.99
C SER A 18 1.91 -2.01 26.06
N ALA A 19 2.74 -3.00 25.79
CA ALA A 19 3.68 -2.95 24.68
C ALA A 19 2.82 -2.69 23.44
N GLN A 20 2.87 -1.47 22.91
CA GLN A 20 2.38 -1.20 21.57
C GLN A 20 3.22 -2.08 20.66
N ALA A 21 2.64 -3.18 20.21
CA ALA A 21 3.21 -3.96 19.13
C ALA A 21 3.40 -2.97 17.99
N VAL A 22 4.66 -2.62 17.70
CA VAL A 22 5.00 -1.93 16.47
C VAL A 22 4.46 -2.83 15.38
N VAL A 23 3.41 -2.37 14.69
CA VAL A 23 2.94 -3.04 13.48
C VAL A 23 4.08 -2.88 12.49
N THR A 24 5.03 -3.82 12.50
CA THR A 24 6.01 -3.99 11.44
C THR A 24 5.22 -4.52 10.25
N GLY A 25 4.50 -3.63 9.57
CA GLY A 25 3.92 -3.92 8.28
C GLY A 25 5.07 -4.39 7.39
N LYS A 26 4.96 -5.62 6.87
CA LYS A 26 5.96 -6.17 5.95
C LYS A 26 6.05 -5.23 4.76
N THR A 27 7.19 -4.58 4.57
CA THR A 27 7.44 -3.71 3.43
C THR A 27 7.26 -4.52 2.16
N LEU A 28 6.44 -4.02 1.22
CA LEU A 28 6.30 -4.64 -0.08
C LEU A 28 7.58 -4.35 -0.89
N PRO A 29 8.07 -5.32 -1.68
CA PRO A 29 9.28 -5.15 -2.47
C PRO A 29 8.99 -4.32 -3.73
N TYR A 30 8.72 -3.02 -3.57
CA TYR A 30 8.47 -2.11 -4.68
C TYR A 30 9.70 -2.01 -5.59
N PRO A 31 9.53 -1.94 -6.92
CA PRO A 31 10.65 -1.79 -7.83
C PRO A 31 11.31 -0.41 -7.64
N ALA A 32 12.63 -0.38 -7.81
CA ALA A 32 13.37 0.87 -7.80
C ALA A 32 12.90 1.75 -8.97
N THR A 33 12.41 2.95 -8.65
CA THR A 33 11.98 3.93 -9.67
C THR A 33 13.03 5.03 -9.75
N ARG A 34 13.73 5.11 -10.89
CA ARG A 34 14.77 6.13 -11.09
C ARG A 34 14.17 7.53 -11.06
N LYS A 35 14.94 8.49 -10.54
CA LYS A 35 14.64 9.91 -10.61
C LYS A 35 15.52 10.58 -11.66
N VAL A 36 15.00 11.62 -12.32
CA VAL A 36 15.74 12.48 -13.24
C VAL A 36 15.66 13.94 -12.79
N ASP A 37 16.57 14.77 -13.27
CA ASP A 37 16.65 16.17 -12.86
C ASP A 37 15.79 17.11 -13.70
N THR A 38 14.71 16.60 -14.32
CA THR A 38 13.80 17.45 -15.10
C THR A 38 13.15 18.47 -14.17
N VAL A 39 13.26 19.76 -14.51
CA VAL A 39 12.63 20.88 -13.80
C VAL A 39 11.96 21.78 -14.82
N THR A 40 10.71 22.16 -14.56
CA THR A 40 9.97 23.13 -15.39
C THR A 40 9.79 24.43 -14.60
N THR A 41 9.96 25.58 -15.25
CA THR A 41 9.75 26.89 -14.62
C THR A 41 8.41 27.48 -15.05
N TYR A 42 7.51 27.71 -14.10
CA TYR A 42 6.22 28.37 -14.32
C TYR A 42 6.19 29.72 -13.63
N PHE A 43 6.08 30.82 -14.40
CA PHE A 43 6.02 32.19 -13.86
C PHE A 43 7.12 32.50 -12.83
N GLY A 44 8.36 32.06 -13.11
CA GLY A 44 9.51 32.21 -12.21
C GLY A 44 9.66 31.13 -11.13
N THR A 45 8.67 30.26 -10.93
CA THR A 45 8.71 29.16 -9.96
C THR A 45 9.24 27.88 -10.59
N LYS A 46 10.31 27.30 -10.02
CA LYS A 46 10.88 26.02 -10.45
C LYS A 46 10.10 24.84 -9.85
N VAL A 47 9.65 23.92 -10.69
CA VAL A 47 8.89 22.71 -10.30
C VAL A 47 9.64 21.46 -10.81
N PRO A 48 10.27 20.67 -9.93
CA PRO A 48 10.89 19.40 -10.29
C PRO A 48 9.87 18.34 -10.70
N ASP A 49 10.18 17.61 -11.76
CA ASP A 49 9.41 16.47 -12.26
C ASP A 49 10.32 15.24 -12.37
N PRO A 50 10.65 14.61 -11.22
CA PRO A 50 11.65 13.55 -11.17
C PRO A 50 11.25 12.28 -11.91
N TYR A 51 9.99 12.16 -12.32
CA TYR A 51 9.45 10.99 -13.01
C TYR A 51 8.98 11.32 -14.43
N ARG A 52 9.44 12.44 -15.01
CA ARG A 52 9.16 12.84 -16.41
C ARG A 52 9.31 11.69 -17.40
N TRP A 53 10.29 10.81 -17.18
CA TRP A 53 10.57 9.69 -18.07
C TRP A 53 9.42 8.68 -18.18
N LEU A 54 8.58 8.52 -17.14
CA LEU A 54 7.39 7.66 -17.18
C LEU A 54 6.29 8.18 -18.11
N GLN A 55 6.37 9.42 -18.57
CA GLN A 55 5.38 10.00 -19.49
C GLN A 55 5.53 9.47 -20.92
N ASN A 56 6.67 8.86 -21.28
CA ASN A 56 6.82 8.17 -22.55
C ASN A 56 6.30 6.73 -22.41
N ASP A 57 5.07 6.52 -22.84
CA ASP A 57 4.34 5.24 -22.76
C ASP A 57 4.85 4.17 -23.73
N GLN A 58 5.63 4.56 -24.74
CA GLN A 58 6.26 3.64 -25.70
C GLN A 58 7.71 3.28 -25.35
N ALA A 59 8.30 3.92 -24.34
CA ALA A 59 9.67 3.66 -23.95
C ALA A 59 9.86 2.28 -23.30
N ALA A 60 10.99 1.64 -23.61
CA ALA A 60 11.30 0.31 -23.11
C ALA A 60 11.46 0.28 -21.56
N ASP A 61 12.00 1.34 -20.98
CA ASP A 61 12.15 1.49 -19.53
C ASP A 61 10.80 1.71 -18.84
N THR A 62 9.89 2.51 -19.40
CA THR A 62 8.52 2.65 -18.89
C THR A 62 7.79 1.31 -18.92
N LYS A 63 7.89 0.56 -20.02
CA LYS A 63 7.31 -0.79 -20.13
C LYS A 63 7.89 -1.76 -19.07
N ALA A 64 9.20 -1.71 -18.85
CA ALA A 64 9.86 -2.54 -17.83
C ALA A 64 9.37 -2.17 -16.42
N TRP A 65 9.22 -0.88 -16.13
CA TRP A 65 8.71 -0.38 -14.85
C TRP A 65 7.26 -0.81 -14.61
N VAL A 66 6.38 -0.65 -15.61
CA VAL A 66 4.97 -1.12 -15.52
C VAL A 66 4.90 -2.61 -15.26
N THR A 67 5.76 -3.40 -15.90
CA THR A 67 5.83 -4.85 -15.69
C THR A 67 6.22 -5.19 -14.24
N ALA A 68 7.20 -4.49 -13.69
CA ALA A 68 7.67 -4.70 -12.32
C ALA A 68 6.63 -4.28 -11.27
N GLU A 69 5.94 -3.15 -11.47
CA GLU A 69 4.85 -2.72 -10.58
C GLU A 69 3.65 -3.67 -10.64
N ASN A 70 3.32 -4.18 -11.82
CA ASN A 70 2.30 -5.21 -11.98
C ASN A 70 2.66 -6.48 -11.22
N GLN A 71 3.93 -6.89 -11.20
CA GLN A 71 4.36 -8.06 -10.44
C GLN A 71 4.08 -7.89 -8.94
N VAL A 72 4.48 -6.76 -8.35
CA VAL A 72 4.19 -6.45 -6.94
C VAL A 72 2.69 -6.47 -6.66
N THR A 73 1.91 -5.87 -7.56
CA THR A 73 0.45 -5.81 -7.46
C THR A 73 -0.17 -7.21 -7.50
N GLN A 74 0.21 -8.04 -8.47
CA GLN A 74 -0.36 -9.39 -8.60
C GLN A 74 0.07 -10.29 -7.44
N ASP A 75 1.32 -10.18 -6.97
CA ASP A 75 1.80 -10.91 -5.79
C ASP A 75 1.05 -10.52 -4.51
N TYR A 76 0.67 -9.24 -4.40
CA TYR A 76 -0.18 -8.79 -3.31
C TYR A 76 -1.60 -9.35 -3.44
N LEU A 77 -2.21 -9.19 -4.61
CA LEU A 77 -3.59 -9.63 -4.86
C LEU A 77 -3.76 -11.15 -4.81
N ALA A 78 -2.73 -11.92 -5.15
CA ALA A 78 -2.73 -13.39 -5.06
C ALA A 78 -2.87 -13.91 -3.62
N LYS A 79 -2.54 -13.10 -2.62
CA LYS A 79 -2.68 -13.44 -1.20
C LYS A 79 -4.12 -13.35 -0.70
N ILE A 80 -5.02 -12.76 -1.49
CA ILE A 80 -6.42 -12.53 -1.10
C ILE A 80 -7.24 -13.78 -1.41
N PRO A 81 -7.66 -14.58 -0.41
CA PRO A 81 -8.20 -15.93 -0.63
C PRO A 81 -9.54 -15.93 -1.37
N TYR A 82 -10.31 -14.83 -1.30
CA TYR A 82 -11.62 -14.71 -1.92
C TYR A 82 -11.61 -13.98 -3.27
N ARG A 83 -10.44 -13.62 -3.82
CA ARG A 83 -10.33 -12.90 -5.11
C ARG A 83 -11.02 -13.67 -6.24
N GLU A 84 -10.76 -14.97 -6.34
CA GLU A 84 -11.33 -15.82 -7.39
C GLU A 84 -12.84 -16.07 -7.21
N ALA A 85 -13.32 -16.13 -5.96
CA ALA A 85 -14.74 -16.26 -5.67
C ALA A 85 -15.51 -15.00 -6.15
N ILE A 86 -14.96 -13.81 -5.89
CA ILE A 86 -15.53 -12.54 -6.38
C ILE A 86 -15.54 -12.51 -7.90
N ARG A 87 -14.40 -12.83 -8.56
CA ARG A 87 -14.31 -12.88 -10.02
C ARG A 87 -15.40 -13.78 -10.62
N THR A 88 -15.53 -14.99 -10.10
CA THR A 88 -16.52 -15.97 -10.54
C THR A 88 -17.96 -15.46 -10.38
N ARG A 89 -18.27 -14.84 -9.23
CA ARG A 89 -19.60 -14.29 -8.97
C ARG A 89 -19.94 -13.16 -9.93
N LEU A 90 -19.01 -12.23 -10.16
CA LEU A 90 -19.20 -11.12 -11.09
C LEU A 90 -19.37 -11.62 -12.53
N THR A 91 -18.56 -12.59 -12.98
CA THR A 91 -18.72 -13.21 -14.31
C THR A 91 -20.11 -13.81 -14.48
N LYS A 92 -20.63 -14.55 -13.48
CA LYS A 92 -21.99 -15.11 -13.53
C LYS A 92 -23.07 -14.03 -13.61
N LEU A 93 -22.91 -12.94 -12.88
CA LEU A 93 -23.89 -11.85 -12.86
C LEU A 93 -23.86 -11.01 -14.14
N TRP A 94 -22.69 -10.85 -14.76
CA TRP A 94 -22.54 -10.02 -15.95
C TRP A 94 -23.03 -10.72 -17.22
N ASN A 95 -23.00 -12.05 -17.26
CA ASN A 95 -23.35 -12.85 -18.42
C ASN A 95 -24.87 -12.99 -18.60
N TYR A 96 -25.50 -11.92 -19.08
CA TYR A 96 -26.90 -11.89 -19.48
C TYR A 96 -27.04 -11.08 -20.77
N GLU A 97 -28.12 -11.35 -21.50
CA GLU A 97 -28.45 -10.70 -22.76
C GLU A 97 -28.71 -9.19 -22.56
N LYS A 98 -28.16 -8.37 -23.46
CA LYS A 98 -28.28 -6.92 -23.40
C LYS A 98 -28.74 -6.42 -24.76
N TYR A 99 -29.82 -5.66 -24.77
CA TYR A 99 -30.30 -4.99 -25.97
C TYR A 99 -29.86 -3.53 -25.96
N SER A 100 -29.44 -3.02 -27.11
CA SER A 100 -29.22 -1.59 -27.34
C SER A 100 -30.37 -1.01 -28.15
N ALA A 101 -30.48 0.32 -28.21
CA ALA A 101 -31.37 0.97 -29.16
C ALA A 101 -31.05 0.52 -30.60
N PRO A 102 -32.07 0.37 -31.48
CA PRO A 102 -31.85 0.14 -32.90
C PRO A 102 -31.11 1.35 -33.52
N ARG A 103 -30.28 1.08 -34.53
CA ARG A 103 -29.61 2.11 -35.34
C ARG A 103 -30.43 2.48 -36.56
#